data_AF-A0A2V9LGC4-F1
#
_entry.id   AF-A0A2V9LGC4-F1
#
_cell.length_a   1.000
_cell.length_b   1.000
_cell.length_c   1.000
_cell.angle_alpha   90.00
_cell.angle_beta   90.00
_cell.angle_gamma   90.00
#
_symmetry.space_group_name_H-M   'P 1'
#
loop_
_entity.id
_entity.type
_entity.pdbx_description
1 polymer ?
#
loop_
_entity_poly.entity_id
_entity_poly.type
_entity_poly.pdbx_seq_one_letter_code
_entity_poly.pdbx_strand_id
1 'polypeptide(L)'
;MTRFQFTFLALVLTQAAHSVEEYRGRLYDVFLPARVVNGLISRDLEQGFIIFNVTLVAFGLWCYFWPVRQRWATAPAFVWIWIAIEMLNGIGHLAWSLMVGDYTPGVATAPVLLVLAVYLARLNSGSANDGFGGG
;
A
#
# COMPACT_ATOMS: atom_id res chain seq x y z
N MET A 1 -19.55 -6.25 -7.22
CA MET A 1 -18.12 -6.29 -6.83
C MET A 1 -17.88 -7.58 -6.06
N THR A 2 -16.75 -8.26 -6.30
CA THR A 2 -16.34 -9.42 -5.50
C THR A 2 -15.66 -8.96 -4.21
N ARG A 3 -15.52 -9.86 -3.22
CA ARG A 3 -14.73 -9.58 -1.99
C ARG A 3 -13.31 -9.13 -2.34
N PHE A 4 -12.66 -9.78 -3.30
CA PHE A 4 -11.35 -9.40 -3.80
C PHE A 4 -11.28 -7.96 -4.31
N GLN A 5 -12.23 -7.57 -5.18
CA GLN A 5 -12.27 -6.20 -5.73
C GLN A 5 -12.53 -5.16 -4.64
N PHE A 6 -13.42 -5.46 -3.70
CA PHE A 6 -13.72 -4.56 -2.59
C PHE A 6 -12.52 -4.41 -1.65
N THR A 7 -11.87 -5.51 -1.27
CA THR A 7 -10.67 -5.49 -0.42
C THR A 7 -9.52 -4.74 -1.07
N PHE A 8 -9.28 -4.92 -2.38
CA PHE A 8 -8.24 -4.16 -3.09
C PHE A 8 -8.55 -2.66 -3.10
N LEU A 9 -9.81 -2.26 -3.36
CA LEU A 9 -10.19 -0.85 -3.28
C LEU A 9 -10.02 -0.29 -1.86
N ALA A 10 -10.43 -1.05 -0.85
CA ALA A 10 -10.25 -0.66 0.55
C ALA A 10 -8.76 -0.50 0.92
N LEU A 11 -7.89 -1.37 0.40
CA LEU A 11 -6.44 -1.26 0.57
C LEU A 11 -5.92 0.06 -0.02
N VAL A 12 -6.28 0.39 -1.27
CA VAL A 12 -5.85 1.64 -1.93
C VAL A 12 -6.36 2.88 -1.18
N LEU A 13 -7.62 2.88 -0.72
CA LEU A 13 -8.18 3.99 0.04
C LEU A 13 -7.52 4.13 1.41
N THR A 14 -7.20 3.02 2.07
CA THR A 14 -6.45 3.01 3.34
C THR A 14 -5.04 3.52 3.12
N GLN A 15 -4.39 3.17 2.01
CA GLN A 15 -3.07 3.71 1.69
C GLN A 15 -3.12 5.21 1.46
N ALA A 16 -4.15 5.74 0.78
CA ALA A 16 -4.32 7.18 0.66
C ALA A 16 -4.49 7.85 2.04
N ALA A 17 -5.24 7.24 2.97
CA ALA A 17 -5.37 7.74 4.34
C ALA A 17 -4.04 7.65 5.11
N HIS A 18 -3.28 6.58 4.93
CA HIS A 18 -1.94 6.39 5.50
C HIS A 18 -0.97 7.46 5.03
N SER A 19 -0.90 7.72 3.72
CA SER A 19 -0.11 8.82 3.14
C SER A 19 -0.45 10.18 3.75
N VAL A 20 -1.71 10.44 4.10
CA VAL A 20 -2.13 11.69 4.75
C VAL A 20 -1.65 11.76 6.20
N GLU A 21 -1.72 10.65 6.94
CA GLU A 21 -1.16 10.57 8.30
C GLU A 21 0.35 10.83 8.28
N GLU A 22 1.07 10.15 7.39
CA GLU A 22 2.52 10.32 7.21
C GLU A 22 2.90 11.75 6.80
N TYR A 23 2.13 12.36 5.89
CA TYR A 23 2.34 13.76 5.48
C TYR A 23 2.20 14.71 6.66
N ARG A 24 1.13 14.57 7.47
CA ARG A 24 0.91 15.40 8.66
C ARG A 24 2.01 15.22 9.70
N GLY A 25 2.49 13.99 9.87
CA GLY A 25 3.60 13.67 10.75
C GLY A 25 4.97 13.98 10.15
N ARG A 26 5.04 14.56 8.95
CA ARG A 26 6.26 14.90 8.22
C ARG A 26 7.23 13.71 8.15
N LEU A 27 6.72 12.52 7.81
CA LEU A 27 7.52 11.29 7.74
C LEU A 27 8.80 11.46 6.92
N TYR A 28 8.70 12.26 5.86
CA TYR A 28 9.80 12.62 4.96
C TYR A 28 10.95 13.40 5.64
N ASP A 29 10.81 13.87 6.88
CA ASP A 29 11.89 14.48 7.65
C ASP A 29 12.53 13.51 8.65
N VAL A 30 11.73 12.59 9.20
CA VAL A 30 12.08 11.77 10.38
C VAL A 30 12.45 10.32 10.04
N PHE A 31 11.97 9.80 8.92
CA PHE A 31 12.20 8.41 8.53
C PHE A 31 13.18 8.31 7.36
N LEU A 32 14.32 7.65 7.59
CA LEU A 32 15.41 7.60 6.62
C LEU A 32 15.00 7.00 5.26
N PRO A 33 14.27 5.88 5.19
CA PRO A 33 13.80 5.35 3.91
C PRO A 33 12.95 6.36 3.12
N ALA A 34 12.01 7.05 3.78
CA ALA A 34 11.19 8.08 3.15
C ALA A 34 12.06 9.23 2.61
N ARG A 35 13.03 9.72 3.40
CA ARG A 35 13.98 10.76 2.94
C ARG A 35 14.72 10.38 1.66
N VAL A 36 15.25 9.16 1.62
CA VAL A 36 16.01 8.67 0.47
C VAL A 36 15.12 8.58 -0.77
N VAL A 37 13.94 7.97 -0.66
CA VAL A 37 13.01 7.82 -1.80
C VAL A 37 12.55 9.18 -2.32
N ASN A 38 12.14 10.09 -1.43
CA ASN A 38 11.61 11.39 -1.85
C ASN A 38 12.71 12.32 -2.39
N GLY A 39 13.93 12.21 -1.87
CA GLY A 39 15.10 12.94 -2.37
C GLY A 39 15.53 12.54 -3.79
N LEU A 40 15.15 11.35 -4.26
CA LEU A 40 15.34 10.94 -5.66
C LEU A 40 14.35 11.63 -6.62
N ILE A 41 13.23 12.12 -6.10
CA ILE A 41 12.14 12.72 -6.89
C ILE A 41 12.28 14.24 -6.94
N SER A 42 12.55 14.87 -5.79
CA SER A 42 12.71 16.32 -5.68
C SER A 42 13.78 16.68 -4.65
N ARG A 43 14.41 17.85 -4.82
CA ARG A 43 15.28 18.45 -3.80
C ARG A 43 14.49 18.92 -2.58
N ASP A 44 13.22 19.24 -2.77
CA ASP A 44 12.27 19.48 -1.68
C ASP A 44 11.60 18.16 -1.32
N LEU A 45 11.91 17.64 -0.12
CA LEU A 45 11.43 16.34 0.35
C LEU A 45 9.91 16.32 0.50
N GLU A 46 9.30 17.44 0.86
CA GLU A 46 7.84 17.54 1.00
C GLU A 46 7.17 17.42 -0.37
N GLN A 47 7.70 18.14 -1.37
CA GLN A 47 7.22 18.04 -2.74
C GLN A 47 7.42 16.63 -3.30
N GLY A 48 8.58 16.02 -3.06
CA GLY A 48 8.86 14.63 -3.43
C GLY A 48 7.86 13.65 -2.81
N PHE A 49 7.55 13.82 -1.53
CA PHE A 49 6.57 13.00 -0.80
C PHE A 49 5.17 13.13 -1.38
N ILE A 50 4.72 14.36 -1.70
CA ILE A 50 3.41 14.59 -2.32
C ILE A 50 3.36 13.93 -3.70
N ILE A 51 4.35 14.16 -4.56
CA ILE A 51 4.40 13.60 -5.92
C ILE A 51 4.36 12.07 -5.85
N PHE A 52 5.18 11.46 -4.99
CA PHE A 52 5.24 10.01 -4.82
C PHE A 52 3.89 9.43 -4.42
N ASN A 53 3.29 9.95 -3.35
CA ASN A 53 2.04 9.40 -2.82
C ASN A 53 0.85 9.65 -3.74
N VAL A 54 0.75 10.82 -4.39
CA VAL A 54 -0.29 11.08 -5.39
C VAL A 54 -0.16 10.12 -6.57
N THR A 55 1.08 9.87 -7.04
CA THR A 55 1.34 8.93 -8.12
C THR A 55 1.00 7.50 -7.71
N LEU A 56 1.36 7.09 -6.50
CA LEU A 56 1.07 5.78 -5.94
C LEU A 56 -0.45 5.55 -5.85
N VAL A 57 -1.20 6.50 -5.29
CA VAL A 57 -2.66 6.40 -5.18
C VAL A 57 -3.33 6.40 -6.56
N ALA A 58 -2.88 7.26 -7.48
CA ALA A 58 -3.39 7.27 -8.85
C ALA A 58 -3.15 5.93 -9.55
N PHE A 59 -1.95 5.34 -9.37
CA PHE A 59 -1.62 4.01 -9.87
C PHE A 59 -2.52 2.93 -9.25
N GLY A 60 -2.82 3.01 -7.95
CA GLY A 60 -3.71 2.07 -7.27
C GLY A 60 -5.14 2.12 -7.78
N LEU A 61 -5.66 3.33 -8.01
CA LEU A 61 -6.96 3.53 -8.62
C LEU A 61 -6.98 3.03 -10.07
N TRP A 62 -5.91 3.25 -10.84
CA TRP A 62 -5.79 2.68 -12.18
C TRP A 62 -5.77 1.14 -12.14
N CYS A 63 -4.99 0.52 -11.25
CA CYS A 63 -4.99 -0.93 -11.03
C CYS A 63 -6.39 -1.45 -10.69
N TYR A 64 -7.14 -0.70 -9.88
CA TYR A 64 -8.50 -1.03 -9.51
C TYR A 64 -9.45 -1.01 -10.72
N PHE A 65 -9.51 0.10 -11.45
CA PHE A 65 -10.48 0.31 -12.53
C PHE A 65 -10.21 -0.53 -13.78
N TRP A 66 -8.94 -0.83 -14.07
CA TRP A 66 -8.55 -1.63 -15.23
C TRP A 66 -8.22 -3.08 -14.85
N PRO A 67 -6.99 -3.46 -14.43
CA PRO A 67 -6.65 -4.85 -14.14
C PRO A 67 -7.66 -5.60 -13.26
N VAL A 68 -8.03 -5.02 -12.11
CA VAL A 68 -8.82 -5.71 -11.08
C VAL A 68 -10.32 -5.76 -11.40
N ARG A 69 -10.92 -4.64 -11.84
CA ARG A 69 -12.35 -4.63 -12.22
C ARG A 69 -12.61 -5.40 -13.51
N GLN A 70 -11.71 -5.29 -14.50
CA GLN A 70 -11.86 -5.98 -15.79
C GLN A 70 -11.31 -7.41 -15.78
N ARG A 71 -10.77 -7.88 -14.64
CA ARG A 71 -10.28 -9.25 -14.44
C ARG A 71 -9.21 -9.66 -15.45
N TRP A 72 -8.23 -8.78 -15.69
CA TRP A 72 -7.08 -9.12 -16.52
C TRP A 72 -6.33 -10.32 -15.95
N ALA A 73 -5.75 -11.15 -16.81
CA ALA A 73 -4.94 -12.30 -16.40
C ALA A 73 -3.74 -11.89 -15.51
N THR A 74 -3.23 -10.66 -15.67
CA THR A 74 -2.12 -10.10 -14.88
C THR A 74 -2.57 -9.42 -13.59
N ALA A 75 -3.87 -9.31 -13.31
CA ALA A 75 -4.37 -8.65 -12.11
C ALA A 75 -3.78 -9.22 -10.81
N PRO A 76 -3.63 -10.56 -10.64
CA PRO A 76 -3.00 -11.12 -9.44
C PRO A 76 -1.57 -10.63 -9.20
N ALA A 77 -0.79 -10.40 -10.27
CA ALA A 77 0.57 -9.89 -10.16
C ALA A 77 0.60 -8.44 -9.69
N PHE A 78 -0.24 -7.58 -10.26
CA PHE A 78 -0.40 -6.20 -9.77
C PHE A 78 -0.83 -6.18 -8.30
N VAL A 79 -1.77 -7.03 -7.91
CA VAL A 79 -2.22 -7.12 -6.52
C VAL A 79 -1.12 -7.59 -5.58
N TRP A 80 -0.25 -8.51 -6.00
CA TRP A 80 0.92 -8.92 -5.19
C TRP A 80 1.93 -7.80 -4.97
N ILE A 81 2.14 -6.93 -5.94
CA ILE A 81 2.98 -5.73 -5.77
C ILE A 81 2.41 -4.84 -4.67
N TRP A 82 1.11 -4.58 -4.71
CA TRP A 82 0.41 -3.80 -3.68
C TRP A 82 0.48 -4.47 -2.30
N ILE A 83 0.23 -5.78 -2.23
CA ILE A 83 0.36 -6.54 -0.98
C ILE A 83 1.77 -6.37 -0.40
N ALA A 84 2.82 -6.50 -1.22
CA ALA A 84 4.20 -6.37 -0.75
C ALA A 84 4.49 -4.97 -0.20
N ILE A 85 4.08 -3.92 -0.93
CA ILE A 85 4.24 -2.52 -0.50
C ILE A 85 3.53 -2.30 0.84
N GLU A 86 2.26 -2.68 0.95
CA GLU A 86 1.48 -2.41 2.16
C GLU A 86 1.87 -3.28 3.36
N MET A 87 2.41 -4.48 3.12
CA MET A 87 3.04 -5.28 4.18
C MET A 87 4.30 -4.60 4.69
N LEU A 88 5.14 -4.05 3.81
CA LEU A 88 6.34 -3.32 4.21
C LEU A 88 5.99 -2.05 5.00
N ASN A 89 4.99 -1.27 4.56
CA ASN A 89 4.48 -0.12 5.31
C ASN A 89 3.95 -0.58 6.68
N GLY A 90 3.00 -1.52 6.69
CA GLY A 90 2.37 -2.00 7.92
C GLY A 90 3.38 -2.51 8.96
N ILE A 91 4.30 -3.39 8.55
CA ILE A 91 5.34 -3.93 9.44
C ILE A 91 6.34 -2.84 9.83
N GLY A 92 6.78 -2.02 8.88
CA GLY A 92 7.79 -0.99 9.09
C GLY A 92 7.37 0.04 10.14
N HIS A 93 6.16 0.60 10.02
CA HIS A 93 5.65 1.59 10.97
C HIS A 93 5.39 0.98 12.35
N LEU A 94 4.83 -0.23 12.42
CA LEU A 94 4.60 -0.91 13.68
C LEU A 94 5.92 -1.23 14.40
N ALA A 95 6.89 -1.81 13.69
CA ALA A 95 8.19 -2.13 14.26
C ALA A 95 8.92 -0.86 14.72
N TRP A 96 8.88 0.21 13.91
CA TRP A 96 9.51 1.47 14.27
C TRP A 96 8.88 2.12 15.51
N SER A 97 7.55 2.20 15.59
CA SER A 97 6.85 2.67 16.80
C SER A 97 7.18 1.84 18.03
N LEU A 98 7.26 0.51 17.90
CA LEU A 98 7.64 -0.36 19.02
C LEU A 98 9.08 -0.11 19.49
N MET A 99 10.01 0.18 18.57
CA MET A 99 11.40 0.50 18.91
C MET A 99 11.55 1.87 19.57
N VAL A 100 10.78 2.86 19.13
CA VAL A 100 10.78 4.21 19.70
C VAL A 100 10.01 4.26 21.03
N GLY A 101 8.99 3.42 21.19
CA GLY A 101 8.10 3.41 22.35
C GLY A 101 7.12 4.58 22.39
N ASP A 102 6.90 5.26 21.26
CA ASP A 102 6.03 6.43 21.13
C ASP A 102 5.31 6.39 19.78
N TYR A 103 4.37 7.31 19.58
CA TYR A 103 3.69 7.50 18.31
C TYR A 103 4.67 7.94 17.21
N THR A 104 4.75 7.17 16.11
CA THR A 104 5.43 7.60 14.89
C THR A 104 4.44 7.82 13.75
N PRO A 105 4.70 8.74 12.81
CA PRO A 105 3.82 8.97 11.65
C PRO A 105 3.52 7.66 10.90
N GLY A 106 2.24 7.42 10.61
CA GLY A 106 1.76 6.24 9.89
C GLY A 106 1.33 5.07 10.78
N VAL A 107 1.66 5.06 12.08
CA VAL A 107 1.34 3.93 12.96
C VAL A 107 -0.16 3.73 13.17
N ALA A 108 -0.99 4.78 13.13
CA ALA A 108 -2.41 4.63 13.42
C ALA A 108 -3.14 3.85 12.31
N THR A 109 -2.73 4.05 11.06
CA THR A 109 -3.31 3.40 9.88
C THR A 109 -2.58 2.11 9.46
N ALA A 110 -1.31 1.92 9.86
CA ALA A 110 -0.51 0.73 9.56
C ALA A 110 -1.16 -0.63 9.94
N PRO A 111 -1.83 -0.81 11.10
CA PRO A 111 -2.54 -2.05 11.42
C PRO A 111 -3.62 -2.39 10.39
N VAL A 112 -4.37 -1.39 9.92
CA VAL A 112 -5.46 -1.60 8.95
C VAL A 112 -4.88 -2.01 7.61
N LEU A 113 -3.81 -1.35 7.15
CA LEU A 113 -3.08 -1.73 5.94
C LEU A 113 -2.61 -3.18 6.01
N LEU A 114 -1.96 -3.57 7.12
CA LEU A 114 -1.43 -4.91 7.30
C LEU A 114 -2.53 -5.97 7.26
N VAL A 115 -3.64 -5.74 7.95
CA VAL A 115 -4.80 -6.65 7.96
C VAL A 115 -5.39 -6.80 6.56
N LEU A 116 -5.59 -5.68 5.84
CA LEU A 116 -6.12 -5.71 4.48
C LEU A 116 -5.17 -6.41 3.51
N ALA A 117 -3.86 -6.17 3.61
CA ALA A 117 -2.86 -6.81 2.76
C ALA A 117 -2.82 -8.32 2.98
N VAL A 118 -2.82 -8.79 4.24
CA VAL A 118 -2.85 -10.22 4.58
C VAL A 118 -4.16 -10.87 4.13
N TYR A 119 -5.29 -10.20 4.33
CA TYR A 119 -6.59 -10.71 3.89
C TYR A 119 -6.64 -10.82 2.36
N LEU A 120 -6.15 -9.81 1.66
CA LEU A 120 -6.09 -9.80 0.20
C LEU A 120 -5.15 -10.86 -0.35
N ALA A 121 -4.00 -11.09 0.29
CA ALA A 121 -3.08 -12.17 -0.05
C ALA A 121 -3.77 -13.54 -0.02
N ARG A 122 -4.57 -13.81 1.02
CA ARG A 122 -5.36 -15.05 1.09
C ARG A 122 -6.37 -15.18 -0.05
N LEU A 123 -7.06 -14.10 -0.40
CA LEU A 123 -8.02 -14.08 -1.51
C LEU A 123 -7.34 -14.28 -2.87
N ASN A 124 -6.17 -13.68 -3.07
CA ASN A 124 -5.40 -13.76 -4.31
C ASN A 124 -4.83 -15.17 -4.52
N SER A 125 -4.30 -15.79 -3.46
CA SER A 125 -3.79 -17.17 -3.50
C SER A 125 -4.88 -18.20 -3.73
N GLY A 126 -6.08 -18.01 -3.17
CA GLY A 126 -7.22 -18.89 -3.43
C GLY A 126 -7.64 -18.87 -4.91
N SER A 127 -7.63 -17.70 -5.53
CA SER A 127 -7.99 -17.53 -6.95
C SER A 127 -6.95 -18.15 -7.91
N ALA A 128 -5.68 -18.24 -7.51
CA ALA A 128 -4.62 -18.86 -8.30
C ALA A 128 -4.70 -20.41 -8.28
N ASN A 129 -5.14 -20.99 -7.17
CA ASN A 129 -5.30 -22.45 -7.04
C ASN A 129 -6.49 -22.99 -7.83
N ASP A 130 -7.55 -22.19 -8.01
CA ASP A 130 -8.72 -22.57 -8.82
C ASP A 130 -8.42 -22.54 -10.33
N GLY A 131 -7.32 -21.91 -10.76
CA GLY A 131 -6.90 -21.78 -12.16
C GLY A 131 -6.05 -22.92 -12.74
N PHE A 132 -5.66 -23.92 -11.92
CA PHE A 132 -4.83 -25.06 -12.34
C PHE A 132 -5.60 -26.40 -12.41
N GLY A 133 -6.94 -26.36 -12.33
CA GLY A 133 -7.80 -27.56 -12.35
C GLY A 133 -8.72 -27.71 -13.57
N GLY A 134 -8.41 -27.04 -14.68
CA GLY A 134 -9.26 -27.08 -15.89
C GLY A 134 -8.44 -27.02 -17.17
N GLY A 135 -8.09 -28.20 -17.68
CA GLY A 135 -7.40 -28.42 -18.96
C GLY A 135 -7.18 -29.90 -19.16
#